data_AF-A0AAN8WJ33-F1
#
_entry.id   AF-A0AAN8WJ33-F1
#
_cell.length_a   1.000
_cell.length_b   1.000
_cell.length_c   1.000
_cell.angle_alpha   90.00
_cell.angle_beta   90.00
_cell.angle_gamma   90.00
#
_symmetry.space_group_name_H-M   'P 1'
#
loop_
_entity.id
_entity.type
_entity.pdbx_description
1 polymer ?
#
loop_
_entity_poly.entity_id
_entity_poly.type
_entity_poly.pdbx_seq_one_letter_code
_entity_poly.pdbx_strand_id
1 'polypeptide(L)'
;MESYGKVFRDFFRASESKVFQELANRIVIGPKTADGLQEAIDKKQSHVAGRRIIQQTIAKLFTDAEGRTKLYLGRQSIFPAPSAWPIPHDAPYKSALDRIMMAVIEAGLYEKWSADTIDKVKEETKLRLKELALKASNASQTQKFQEEEEQTEETQKTNKALTIVHAKGPLLLLVFGLLQSAIIFVGEMVVYAIFGMKTNDWGNPGVVRH
;
A
#
# COMPACT_ATOMS: atom_id res chain seq x y z
N MET A 1 21.99 -26.95 3.16
CA MET A 1 21.19 -26.73 1.93
C MET A 1 21.71 -25.47 1.26
N GLU A 2 21.89 -25.48 -0.06
CA GLU A 2 22.19 -24.26 -0.78
C GLU A 2 21.07 -23.23 -0.58
N SER A 3 21.39 -21.93 -0.59
CA SER A 3 20.34 -20.92 -0.47
C SER A 3 19.40 -21.04 -1.67
N TYR A 4 18.10 -21.10 -1.42
CA TYR A 4 17.08 -21.30 -2.45
C TYR A 4 17.24 -20.32 -3.63
N GLY A 5 17.65 -19.07 -3.37
CA GLY A 5 17.91 -18.06 -4.40
C GLY A 5 19.13 -18.35 -5.30
N LYS A 6 20.12 -19.13 -4.85
CA LYS A 6 21.28 -19.50 -5.66
C LYS A 6 20.86 -20.34 -6.87
N VAL A 7 19.98 -21.32 -6.66
CA VAL A 7 19.46 -22.18 -7.73
C VAL A 7 18.76 -21.36 -8.83
N PHE A 8 17.96 -20.35 -8.47
CA PHE A 8 17.31 -19.47 -9.45
C PHE A 8 18.31 -18.68 -10.26
N ARG A 9 19.29 -18.05 -9.60
CA ARG A 9 20.32 -17.27 -10.27
C ARG A 9 21.14 -18.14 -11.22
N ASP A 10 21.54 -19.32 -10.77
CA ASP A 10 22.36 -20.24 -11.54
C ASP A 10 21.56 -20.80 -12.74
N PHE A 11 20.26 -21.07 -12.58
CA PHE A 11 19.36 -21.42 -13.69
C PHE A 11 19.32 -20.33 -14.77
N PHE A 12 19.09 -19.07 -14.38
CA PHE A 12 19.03 -17.96 -15.34
C PHE A 12 20.38 -17.71 -16.02
N ARG A 13 21.49 -17.89 -15.28
CA ARG A 13 22.85 -17.76 -15.81
C ARG A 13 23.20 -18.86 -16.81
N ALA A 14 22.70 -20.08 -16.61
CA ALA A 14 22.92 -21.21 -17.52
C ALA A 14 22.05 -21.14 -18.79
N SER A 15 21.10 -20.21 -18.87
CA SER A 15 20.26 -20.04 -20.05
C SER A 15 21.06 -19.50 -21.25
N GLU A 16 20.68 -19.91 -22.47
CA GLU A 16 21.18 -19.35 -23.73
C GLU A 16 20.64 -17.93 -24.01
N SER A 17 19.59 -17.51 -23.30
CA SER A 17 19.00 -16.18 -23.46
C SER A 17 19.85 -15.10 -22.79
N LYS A 18 20.35 -14.14 -23.59
CA LYS A 18 21.08 -12.96 -23.09
C LYS A 18 20.29 -12.18 -22.03
N VAL A 19 18.96 -12.11 -22.18
CA VAL A 19 18.09 -11.41 -21.22
C VAL A 19 18.10 -12.09 -19.85
N PHE A 20 18.09 -13.43 -19.82
CA PHE A 20 18.15 -14.17 -18.56
C PHE A 20 19.54 -14.15 -17.92
N GLN A 21 20.60 -14.18 -18.72
CA GLN A 21 21.96 -13.99 -18.20
C GLN A 21 22.13 -12.62 -17.54
N GLU A 22 21.63 -11.55 -18.18
CA GLU A 22 21.66 -10.20 -17.61
C GLU A 22 20.80 -10.10 -16.34
N LEU A 23 19.62 -10.71 -16.35
CA LEU A 23 18.78 -10.80 -15.15
C LEU A 23 19.53 -11.51 -14.01
N ALA A 24 20.18 -12.64 -14.29
CA ALA A 24 20.95 -13.40 -13.30
C ALA A 24 22.06 -12.56 -12.65
N ASN A 25 22.73 -11.69 -13.42
CA ASN A 25 23.78 -10.82 -12.92
C ASN A 25 23.26 -9.69 -12.01
N ARG A 26 21.98 -9.35 -12.13
CA ARG A 26 21.32 -8.32 -11.30
C ARG A 26 20.61 -8.90 -10.07
N ILE A 27 20.42 -10.22 -9.98
CA ILE A 27 19.77 -10.85 -8.83
C ILE A 27 20.65 -10.75 -7.58
N VAL A 28 20.11 -10.11 -6.55
CA VAL A 28 20.67 -10.12 -5.20
C VAL A 28 19.93 -11.17 -4.37
N ILE A 29 20.68 -12.07 -3.72
CA ILE A 29 20.12 -13.15 -2.91
C ILE A 29 19.94 -12.64 -1.48
N GLY A 30 18.68 -12.50 -1.05
CA GLY A 30 18.32 -12.16 0.32
C GLY A 30 18.20 -13.40 1.24
N PRO A 31 18.21 -13.19 2.57
CA PRO A 31 18.15 -14.29 3.54
C PRO A 31 16.75 -14.88 3.70
N LYS A 32 15.69 -14.06 3.66
CA LYS A 32 14.29 -14.48 3.84
C LYS A 32 13.36 -13.81 2.85
N THR A 33 12.28 -14.50 2.49
CA THR A 33 11.22 -13.96 1.61
C THR A 33 10.54 -12.74 2.21
N ALA A 34 10.29 -12.73 3.52
CA ALA A 34 9.66 -11.58 4.19
C ALA A 34 10.51 -10.31 4.06
N ASP A 35 11.82 -10.42 4.29
CA ASP A 35 12.76 -9.30 4.16
C ASP A 35 12.81 -8.81 2.71
N GLY A 36 12.87 -9.73 1.74
CA GLY A 36 12.86 -9.38 0.32
C GLY A 36 11.57 -8.67 -0.13
N LEU A 37 10.42 -9.08 0.39
CA LEU A 37 9.14 -8.41 0.13
C LEU A 37 9.04 -7.05 0.82
N GLN A 38 9.62 -6.89 2.02
CA GLN A 38 9.70 -5.61 2.70
C GLN A 38 10.59 -4.64 1.92
N GLU A 39 11.76 -5.09 1.47
CA GLU A 39 12.63 -4.28 0.61
C GLU A 39 11.97 -3.91 -0.72
N ALA A 40 11.08 -4.75 -1.26
CA ALA A 40 10.32 -4.42 -2.47
C ALA A 40 9.45 -3.16 -2.26
N ILE A 41 8.90 -2.99 -1.06
CA ILE A 41 8.16 -1.77 -0.67
C ILE A 41 9.14 -0.61 -0.50
N ASP A 42 10.16 -0.80 0.32
CA ASP A 42 11.02 0.30 0.78
C ASP A 42 11.93 0.85 -0.34
N LYS A 43 12.48 -0.05 -1.16
CA LYS A 43 13.44 0.28 -2.24
C LYS A 43 12.78 0.35 -3.62
N LYS A 44 11.46 0.13 -3.72
CA LYS A 44 10.70 0.08 -4.99
C LYS A 44 11.28 -0.93 -6.00
N GLN A 45 11.73 -2.08 -5.50
CA GLN A 45 12.30 -3.16 -6.31
C GLN A 45 11.33 -4.34 -6.42
N SER A 46 11.60 -5.31 -7.31
CA SER A 46 10.84 -6.54 -7.40
C SER A 46 11.47 -7.66 -6.56
N HIS A 47 10.63 -8.57 -6.06
CA HIS A 47 11.07 -9.78 -5.38
C HIS A 47 10.64 -11.02 -6.17
N VAL A 48 11.56 -11.97 -6.33
CA VAL A 48 11.32 -13.24 -7.05
C VAL A 48 11.53 -14.41 -6.10
N ALA A 49 10.52 -15.27 -6.01
CA ALA A 49 10.51 -16.51 -5.24
C ALA A 49 9.35 -17.39 -5.75
N GLY A 50 9.19 -18.58 -5.16
CA GLY A 50 8.07 -19.47 -5.49
C GLY A 50 6.72 -18.77 -5.30
N ARG A 51 5.86 -18.83 -6.33
CA ARG A 51 4.58 -18.09 -6.38
C ARG A 51 3.72 -18.29 -5.14
N ARG A 52 3.56 -19.55 -4.70
CA ARG A 52 2.74 -19.90 -3.53
C ARG A 52 3.32 -19.34 -2.23
N ILE A 53 4.65 -19.39 -2.07
CA ILE A 53 5.35 -18.84 -0.90
C ILE A 53 5.15 -17.32 -0.85
N ILE A 54 5.31 -16.61 -1.97
CA ILE A 54 5.05 -15.17 -2.03
C ILE A 54 3.60 -14.87 -1.67
N GLN A 55 2.64 -15.56 -2.29
CA GLN A 55 1.21 -15.33 -2.06
C GLN A 55 0.83 -15.52 -0.58
N GLN A 56 1.32 -16.59 0.05
CA GLN A 56 1.09 -16.85 1.47
C GLN A 56 1.78 -15.81 2.36
N THR A 57 3.00 -15.40 2.03
CA THR A 57 3.75 -14.41 2.80
C THR A 57 3.08 -13.04 2.71
N ILE A 58 2.60 -12.64 1.53
CA ILE A 58 1.82 -11.42 1.33
C ILE A 58 0.54 -11.48 2.18
N ALA A 59 -0.24 -12.56 2.08
CA ALA A 59 -1.47 -12.73 2.85
C ALA A 59 -1.25 -12.64 4.37
N LYS A 60 -0.12 -13.16 4.86
CA LYS A 60 0.18 -13.24 6.29
C LYS A 60 0.77 -11.96 6.89
N LEU A 61 1.65 -11.29 6.14
CA LEU A 61 2.50 -10.20 6.67
C LEU A 61 2.22 -8.84 6.04
N PHE A 62 1.68 -8.82 4.83
CA PHE A 62 1.50 -7.61 4.03
C PHE A 62 0.03 -7.30 3.72
N THR A 63 -0.89 -7.94 4.46
CA THR A 63 -2.33 -7.65 4.44
C THR A 63 -2.72 -6.85 5.68
N ASP A 64 -3.48 -5.77 5.47
CA ASP A 64 -4.00 -4.93 6.55
C ASP A 64 -5.25 -5.53 7.24
N ALA A 65 -5.78 -4.84 8.25
CA ALA A 65 -6.95 -5.30 9.00
C ALA A 65 -8.24 -5.29 8.15
N GLU A 66 -8.25 -4.49 7.08
CA GLU A 66 -9.30 -4.39 6.08
C GLU A 66 -9.22 -5.49 5.02
N GLY A 67 -8.12 -6.25 4.98
CA GLY A 67 -7.88 -7.34 4.02
C GLY A 67 -7.22 -6.90 2.72
N ARG A 68 -6.74 -5.65 2.62
CA ARG A 68 -6.04 -5.12 1.46
C ARG A 68 -4.55 -5.47 1.54
N THR A 69 -4.00 -5.89 0.42
CA THR A 69 -2.58 -6.27 0.30
C THR A 69 -1.75 -5.08 -0.16
N LYS A 70 -0.63 -4.80 0.51
CA LYS A 70 0.31 -3.72 0.13
C LYS A 70 1.15 -4.05 -1.12
N LEU A 71 1.24 -5.32 -1.45
CA LEU A 71 2.01 -5.85 -2.58
C LEU A 71 1.07 -6.57 -3.55
N TYR A 72 1.37 -6.47 -4.84
CA TYR A 72 0.70 -7.24 -5.88
C TYR A 72 1.61 -8.34 -6.40
N LEU A 73 1.01 -9.43 -6.85
CA LEU A 73 1.72 -10.55 -7.45
C LEU A 73 1.64 -10.44 -8.98
N GLY A 74 2.77 -10.59 -9.67
CA GLY A 74 2.79 -10.66 -11.13
C GLY A 74 1.86 -11.75 -11.68
N ARG A 75 1.23 -11.50 -12.82
CA ARG A 75 0.24 -12.42 -13.41
C ARG A 75 0.86 -13.77 -13.77
N GLN A 76 2.07 -13.76 -14.33
CA GLN A 76 2.74 -14.95 -14.83
C GLN A 76 4.00 -15.27 -14.01
N SER A 77 4.39 -16.54 -14.02
CA SER A 77 5.69 -16.97 -13.49
C SER A 77 6.74 -16.82 -14.59
N ILE A 78 7.87 -16.20 -14.28
CA ILE A 78 9.03 -16.12 -15.17
C ILE A 78 9.81 -17.43 -15.24
N PHE A 79 9.56 -18.33 -14.29
CA PHE A 79 10.19 -19.64 -14.20
C PHE A 79 9.13 -20.69 -13.82
N PRO A 80 8.90 -21.72 -14.64
CA PRO A 80 8.10 -22.87 -14.24
C PRO A 80 8.91 -23.68 -13.23
N ALA A 81 8.70 -23.45 -11.94
CA ALA A 81 9.27 -24.28 -10.89
C ALA A 81 8.35 -25.48 -10.65
N PRO A 82 8.68 -26.70 -11.11
CA PRO A 82 7.92 -27.87 -10.73
C PRO A 82 8.01 -28.06 -9.20
N SER A 83 6.88 -28.34 -8.58
CA SER A 83 6.84 -28.87 -7.23
C SER A 83 6.71 -30.38 -7.34
N ALA A 84 7.62 -31.13 -6.74
CA ALA A 84 7.65 -32.57 -6.82
C ALA A 84 7.89 -33.19 -5.44
N TRP A 85 7.46 -34.43 -5.28
CA TRP A 85 7.82 -35.23 -4.12
C TRP A 85 9.04 -36.08 -4.44
N PRO A 86 10.13 -35.99 -3.65
CA PRO A 86 11.27 -36.86 -3.84
C PRO A 86 10.86 -38.28 -3.45
N ILE A 87 10.88 -39.18 -4.43
CA ILE A 87 10.57 -40.60 -4.24
C ILE A 87 11.87 -41.38 -4.49
N PRO A 88 12.24 -42.36 -3.64
CA PRO A 88 13.37 -43.23 -3.90
C PRO A 88 13.28 -43.89 -5.28
N HIS A 89 14.43 -44.12 -5.90
CA HIS A 89 14.49 -44.90 -7.12
C HIS A 89 13.90 -46.31 -6.85
N ASP A 90 13.11 -46.83 -7.80
CA ASP A 90 12.44 -48.13 -7.73
C ASP A 90 11.43 -48.32 -6.58
N ALA A 91 10.88 -47.25 -6.02
CA ALA A 91 9.81 -47.37 -5.03
C ALA A 91 8.58 -48.11 -5.62
N PRO A 92 8.14 -49.25 -5.03
CA PRO A 92 7.07 -50.07 -5.62
C PRO A 92 5.70 -49.38 -5.65
N TYR A 93 5.53 -48.31 -4.85
CA TYR A 93 4.31 -47.51 -4.77
C TYR A 93 4.29 -46.31 -5.73
N LYS A 94 5.38 -46.04 -6.48
CA LYS A 94 5.49 -44.84 -7.32
C LYS A 94 4.32 -44.73 -8.32
N SER A 95 4.01 -45.81 -9.03
CA SER A 95 2.92 -45.82 -10.02
C SER A 95 1.54 -45.55 -9.40
N ALA A 96 1.28 -46.13 -8.23
CA ALA A 96 0.04 -45.90 -7.50
C ALA A 96 -0.07 -44.45 -7.00
N LEU A 97 1.04 -43.89 -6.50
CA LEU A 97 1.12 -42.51 -6.05
C LEU A 97 0.91 -41.51 -7.19
N ASP A 98 1.59 -41.72 -8.33
CA ASP A 98 1.45 -40.88 -9.53
C ASP A 98 -0.01 -40.85 -10.01
N ARG A 99 -0.69 -42.00 -10.01
CA ARG A 99 -2.12 -42.09 -10.35
C ARG A 99 -3.01 -41.32 -9.38
N ILE A 100 -2.76 -41.42 -8.07
CA ILE A 100 -3.53 -40.67 -7.06
C ILE A 100 -3.30 -39.17 -7.20
N MET A 101 -2.04 -38.75 -7.41
CA MET A 101 -1.72 -37.33 -7.63
C MET A 101 -2.43 -36.77 -8.85
N MET A 102 -2.44 -37.51 -9.96
CA MET A 102 -3.18 -37.11 -11.16
C MET A 102 -4.68 -37.01 -10.89
N ALA A 103 -5.29 -37.99 -10.20
CA ALA A 103 -6.70 -37.92 -9.83
C ALA A 103 -7.04 -36.70 -8.95
N VAL A 104 -6.15 -36.31 -8.03
CA VAL A 104 -6.30 -35.11 -7.18
C VAL A 104 -6.24 -33.83 -8.03
N ILE A 105 -5.32 -33.76 -8.99
CA ILE A 105 -5.18 -32.61 -9.89
C ILE A 105 -6.38 -32.52 -10.84
N GLU A 106 -6.78 -33.62 -11.46
CA GLU A 106 -7.93 -33.69 -12.39
C GLU A 106 -9.25 -33.35 -11.69
N ALA A 107 -9.40 -33.73 -10.42
CA ALA A 107 -10.53 -33.33 -9.59
C ALA A 107 -10.49 -31.86 -9.14
N GLY A 108 -9.44 -31.09 -9.45
CA GLY A 108 -9.26 -29.70 -9.05
C GLY A 108 -9.05 -29.49 -7.54
N LEU A 109 -8.73 -30.56 -6.81
CA LEU A 109 -8.59 -30.52 -5.36
C LEU A 109 -7.36 -29.74 -4.94
N TYR A 110 -6.26 -29.79 -5.71
CA TYR A 110 -5.05 -29.05 -5.42
C TYR A 110 -5.28 -27.53 -5.47
N GLU A 111 -5.94 -27.05 -6.52
CA GLU A 111 -6.29 -25.64 -6.71
C GLU A 111 -7.20 -25.16 -5.59
N LYS A 112 -8.24 -25.94 -5.28
CA LYS A 112 -9.19 -25.67 -4.20
C LYS A 112 -8.48 -25.57 -2.85
N TRP A 113 -7.74 -26.59 -2.44
CA TRP A 113 -7.04 -26.61 -1.15
C TRP A 113 -6.04 -25.47 -1.04
N SER A 114 -5.38 -25.13 -2.14
CA SER A 114 -4.44 -24.02 -2.13
C SER A 114 -5.14 -22.66 -2.01
N ALA A 115 -6.29 -22.47 -2.66
CA ALA A 115 -7.12 -21.28 -2.47
C ALA A 115 -7.62 -21.19 -1.02
N ASP A 116 -8.23 -22.27 -0.51
CA ASP A 116 -8.75 -22.36 0.86
C ASP A 116 -7.65 -22.05 1.89
N THR A 117 -6.42 -22.53 1.66
CA THR A 117 -5.28 -22.26 2.56
C THR A 117 -4.92 -20.78 2.59
N ILE A 118 -4.90 -20.11 1.44
CA ILE A 118 -4.61 -18.68 1.38
C ILE A 118 -5.73 -17.87 2.03
N ASP A 119 -6.99 -18.25 1.83
CA ASP A 119 -8.12 -17.53 2.40
C ASP A 119 -8.19 -17.71 3.92
N LYS A 120 -7.93 -18.91 4.44
CA LYS A 120 -7.74 -19.14 5.89
C LYS A 120 -6.63 -18.26 6.47
N VAL A 121 -5.48 -18.17 5.81
CA VAL A 121 -4.38 -17.31 6.27
C VAL A 121 -4.79 -15.84 6.33
N LYS A 122 -5.58 -15.35 5.35
CA LYS A 122 -6.11 -13.98 5.38
C LYS A 122 -7.07 -13.77 6.55
N GLU A 123 -7.98 -14.71 6.77
CA GLU A 123 -8.94 -14.66 7.88
C GLU A 123 -8.24 -14.65 9.23
N GLU A 124 -7.30 -15.58 9.45
CA GLU A 124 -6.48 -15.64 10.66
C GLU A 124 -5.69 -14.35 10.88
N THR A 125 -5.11 -13.79 9.81
CA THR A 125 -4.36 -12.54 9.88
C THR A 125 -5.26 -11.38 10.27
N LYS A 126 -6.46 -11.30 9.68
CA LYS A 126 -7.46 -10.28 10.00
C LYS A 126 -7.91 -10.36 11.46
N LEU A 127 -8.21 -11.57 11.95
CA LEU A 127 -8.60 -11.78 13.36
C LEU A 127 -7.46 -11.35 14.29
N ARG A 128 -6.23 -11.79 14.02
CA ARG A 128 -5.05 -11.42 14.80
C ARG A 128 -4.83 -9.90 14.85
N LEU A 129 -4.98 -9.19 13.73
CA LEU A 129 -4.82 -7.74 13.69
C LEU A 129 -5.91 -7.01 14.48
N LYS A 130 -7.16 -7.49 14.40
CA LYS A 130 -8.26 -6.93 15.21
C LYS A 130 -8.02 -7.11 16.71
N GLU A 131 -7.58 -8.29 17.13
CA GLU A 131 -7.25 -8.55 18.53
C GLU A 131 -6.13 -7.65 19.03
N LEU A 132 -5.08 -7.44 18.22
CA LEU A 132 -4.00 -6.53 18.57
C LEU A 132 -4.48 -5.07 18.68
N ALA A 133 -5.38 -4.64 17.79
CA ALA A 133 -5.97 -3.31 17.85
C ALA A 133 -6.81 -3.11 19.13
N LEU A 134 -7.61 -4.10 19.52
CA LEU A 134 -8.39 -4.08 20.77
C LEU A 134 -7.49 -4.07 22.01
N LYS A 135 -6.41 -4.85 22.00
CA LYS A 135 -5.42 -4.83 23.09
C LYS A 135 -4.73 -3.48 23.22
N ALA A 136 -4.38 -2.86 22.08
CA ALA A 136 -3.77 -1.53 22.06
C ALA A 136 -4.74 -0.43 22.53
N SER A 137 -6.03 -0.50 22.17
CA SER A 137 -7.04 0.45 22.67
C SER A 137 -7.27 0.31 24.17
N ASN A 138 -7.32 -0.92 24.68
CA ASN A 138 -7.51 -1.19 26.10
C ASN A 138 -6.29 -0.74 26.92
N ALA A 139 -5.07 -1.02 26.46
CA ALA A 139 -3.84 -0.56 27.11
C ALA A 139 -3.76 0.98 27.18
N SER A 140 -4.14 1.66 26.09
CA SER A 140 -4.19 3.13 26.06
C SER A 140 -5.25 3.70 26.99
N GLN A 141 -6.37 2.99 27.18
CA GLN A 141 -7.43 3.40 28.11
C GLN A 141 -6.98 3.20 29.57
N THR A 142 -6.33 2.07 29.90
CA THR A 142 -5.77 1.83 31.24
C THR A 142 -4.70 2.86 31.61
N GLN A 143 -3.83 3.25 30.67
CA GLN A 143 -2.85 4.32 30.92
C GLN A 143 -3.52 5.67 31.20
N LYS A 144 -4.60 6.01 30.48
CA LYS A 144 -5.37 7.23 30.77
C LYS A 144 -6.04 7.22 32.14
N PHE A 145 -6.55 6.08 32.58
CA PHE A 145 -7.14 5.97 33.92
C PHE A 145 -6.08 6.09 35.03
N GLN A 146 -4.86 5.60 34.82
CA GLN A 146 -3.76 5.77 35.78
C GLN A 146 -3.17 7.19 35.79
N GLU A 147 -3.06 7.84 34.63
CA GLU A 147 -2.67 9.26 34.57
C GLU A 147 -3.78 10.18 35.13
N GLU A 148 -5.06 9.83 34.98
CA GLU A 148 -6.17 10.56 35.62
C GLU A 148 -6.18 10.37 37.15
N GLU A 149 -5.85 9.19 37.69
CA GLU A 149 -5.74 8.99 39.15
C GLU A 149 -4.53 9.71 39.77
N GLU A 150 -3.39 9.86 39.07
CA GLU A 150 -2.25 10.67 39.55
C GLU A 150 -2.42 12.18 39.31
N GLN A 151 -3.34 12.62 38.44
CA GLN A 151 -3.63 14.05 38.20
C GLN A 151 -4.93 14.56 38.85
N THR A 152 -5.61 13.75 39.69
CA THR A 152 -6.78 14.22 40.47
C THR A 152 -6.39 15.06 41.70
N GLU A 153 -5.32 15.86 41.61
CA GLU A 153 -5.16 17.05 42.46
C GLU A 153 -4.94 18.35 41.69
N GLU A 154 -4.64 18.36 40.38
CA GLU A 154 -4.56 19.62 39.66
C GLU A 154 -4.88 19.50 38.16
N THR A 155 -6.01 20.11 37.79
CA THR A 155 -6.24 20.80 36.50
C THR A 155 -7.06 20.10 35.40
N GLN A 156 -8.35 20.45 35.38
CA GLN A 156 -9.18 20.85 34.23
C GLN A 156 -9.00 20.17 32.85
N LYS A 157 -10.05 19.42 32.47
CA LYS A 157 -10.62 19.25 31.10
C LYS A 157 -9.75 19.78 29.94
N THR A 158 -8.77 19.00 29.49
CA THR A 158 -8.12 19.26 28.21
C THR A 158 -8.97 18.71 27.07
N ASN A 159 -9.78 19.60 26.48
CA ASN A 159 -10.38 19.40 25.16
C ASN A 159 -9.27 19.08 24.16
N LYS A 160 -9.40 17.94 23.47
CA LYS A 160 -8.47 17.47 22.44
C LYS A 160 -8.34 18.56 21.36
N ALA A 161 -7.21 19.27 21.36
CA ALA A 161 -6.99 20.39 20.44
C ALA A 161 -6.98 19.90 18.99
N LEU A 162 -7.85 20.46 18.15
CA LEU A 162 -7.88 20.17 16.72
C LEU A 162 -6.55 20.62 16.09
N THR A 163 -5.79 19.66 15.55
CA THR A 163 -4.54 19.96 14.86
C THR A 163 -4.82 20.54 13.47
N ILE A 164 -3.97 21.48 13.04
CA ILE A 164 -4.00 22.19 11.73
C ILE A 164 -4.18 21.27 10.52
N VAL A 165 -3.81 19.99 10.64
CA VAL A 165 -3.95 18.99 9.58
C VAL A 165 -5.41 18.79 9.17
N HIS A 166 -6.36 18.93 10.11
CA HIS A 166 -7.80 18.81 9.84
C HIS A 166 -8.41 20.06 9.19
N ALA A 167 -7.73 21.20 9.23
CA ALA A 167 -8.21 22.48 8.68
C ALA A 167 -7.68 22.78 7.26
N LYS A 168 -6.90 21.88 6.64
CA LYS A 168 -6.26 22.12 5.32
C LYS A 168 -7.26 22.43 4.20
N GLY A 169 -8.40 21.73 4.16
CA GLY A 169 -9.43 21.93 3.13
C GLY A 169 -10.06 23.34 3.19
N PRO A 170 -10.63 23.74 4.33
CA PRO A 170 -11.18 25.08 4.51
C PRO A 170 -10.17 26.20 4.27
N LEU A 171 -8.91 26.01 4.66
CA LEU A 171 -7.85 27.02 4.49
C LEU A 171 -7.46 27.20 3.01
N LEU A 172 -7.46 26.12 2.22
CA LEU A 172 -7.28 26.19 0.76
C LEU A 172 -8.44 26.93 0.08
N LEU A 173 -9.68 26.66 0.49
CA LEU A 173 -10.85 27.37 -0.03
C LEU A 173 -10.79 28.87 0.26
N LEU A 174 -10.36 29.25 1.46
CA LEU A 174 -10.17 30.66 1.85
C LEU A 174 -9.14 31.35 0.94
N VAL A 175 -7.98 30.72 0.71
CA VAL A 175 -6.92 31.28 -0.15
C VAL A 175 -7.40 31.45 -1.58
N PHE A 176 -8.12 30.46 -2.13
CA PHE A 176 -8.71 30.57 -3.47
C PHE A 176 -9.73 31.71 -3.57
N GLY A 177 -10.60 31.86 -2.56
CA GLY A 177 -11.58 32.96 -2.52
C GLY A 177 -10.91 34.33 -2.48
N LEU A 178 -9.85 34.49 -1.68
CA LEU A 178 -9.09 35.74 -1.61
C LEU A 178 -8.41 36.07 -2.95
N LEU A 179 -7.79 35.09 -3.60
CA LEU A 179 -7.18 35.29 -4.92
C LEU A 179 -8.22 35.70 -5.97
N GLN A 180 -9.39 35.05 -5.98
CA GLN A 180 -10.47 35.39 -6.90
C GLN A 180 -10.98 36.82 -6.66
N SER A 181 -11.16 37.23 -5.40
CA SER A 181 -11.58 38.61 -5.08
C SER A 181 -10.53 39.65 -5.50
N ALA A 182 -9.24 39.34 -5.34
CA ALA A 182 -8.16 40.24 -5.74
C ALA A 182 -8.13 40.44 -7.27
N ILE A 183 -8.37 39.37 -8.04
CA ILE A 183 -8.46 39.43 -9.51
C ILE A 183 -9.63 40.31 -9.94
N ILE A 184 -10.81 40.13 -9.33
CA ILE A 184 -12.00 40.95 -9.64
C ILE A 184 -11.72 42.42 -9.34
N PHE A 185 -11.16 42.72 -8.17
CA PHE A 185 -10.83 44.09 -7.76
C PHE A 185 -9.84 44.77 -8.71
N VAL A 186 -8.77 44.08 -9.13
CA VAL A 186 -7.82 44.60 -10.11
C VAL A 186 -8.51 44.83 -11.47
N GLY A 187 -9.41 43.92 -11.87
CA GLY A 187 -10.21 44.08 -13.08
C GLY A 187 -11.09 45.33 -13.04
N GLU A 188 -11.80 45.55 -11.92
CA GLU A 188 -12.62 46.76 -11.70
C GLU A 188 -11.78 48.04 -11.75
N MET A 189 -10.60 48.04 -11.13
CA MET A 189 -9.68 49.18 -11.16
C MET A 189 -9.21 49.51 -12.59
N VAL A 190 -8.91 48.50 -13.40
CA VAL A 190 -8.51 48.69 -14.80
C VAL A 190 -9.68 49.23 -15.64
N VAL A 191 -10.88 48.68 -15.47
CA VAL A 191 -12.09 49.17 -16.15
C VAL A 191 -12.38 50.62 -15.73
N TYR A 192 -12.29 50.94 -14.44
CA TYR A 192 -12.48 52.29 -13.93
C TYR A 192 -11.44 53.27 -14.48
N ALA A 193 -10.18 52.87 -14.57
CA ALA A 193 -9.13 53.71 -15.16
C ALA A 193 -9.37 53.99 -16.65
N ILE A 194 -9.80 52.99 -17.42
CA ILE A 194 -10.04 53.12 -18.87
C ILE A 194 -11.30 53.94 -19.17
N PHE A 195 -12.40 53.67 -18.47
CA PHE A 195 -13.71 54.27 -18.77
C PHE A 195 -14.03 55.49 -17.91
N GLY A 196 -13.55 55.55 -16.66
CA GLY A 196 -13.79 56.65 -15.73
C GLY A 196 -13.09 57.95 -16.11
N MET A 197 -11.96 57.89 -16.84
CA MET A 197 -11.34 59.11 -17.37
C MET A 197 -12.18 59.79 -18.46
N LYS A 198 -13.15 59.09 -19.06
CA LYS A 198 -13.92 59.60 -20.21
C LYS A 198 -15.16 60.42 -19.81
N THR A 199 -15.53 60.46 -18.53
CA THR A 199 -16.78 61.10 -18.05
C THR A 199 -16.60 62.42 -17.31
N ASN A 200 -15.36 62.88 -17.06
CA ASN A 200 -15.12 64.14 -16.33
C ASN A 200 -15.19 65.41 -17.21
N ASP A 201 -15.61 65.30 -18.48
CA ASP A 201 -15.70 66.44 -19.41
C ASP A 201 -17.14 66.95 -19.62
N TRP A 202 -18.12 66.47 -18.84
CA TRP A 202 -19.48 67.04 -18.87
C TRP A 202 -19.51 68.33 -18.05
N GLY A 203 -19.36 69.42 -18.79
CA GLY A 203 -19.27 70.80 -18.36
C GLY A 203 -20.28 71.19 -17.29
N ASN A 204 -19.75 71.93 -16.33
CA ASN A 204 -20.45 72.82 -15.41
C ASN A 204 -21.48 73.66 -16.20
N PRO A 205 -22.80 73.37 -16.14
CA PRO A 205 -23.77 74.27 -16.73
C PRO A 205 -23.79 75.53 -15.87
N GLY A 206 -23.34 76.62 -16.47
CA GLY A 206 -23.16 77.91 -15.82
C GLY A 206 -24.34 78.29 -14.94
N VAL A 207 -24.00 78.70 -13.72
CA VAL A 207 -24.86 79.45 -12.81
C VAL A 207 -25.33 80.72 -13.54
N VAL A 208 -26.53 80.69 -14.09
CA VAL A 208 -27.21 81.89 -14.57
C VAL A 208 -27.74 82.63 -13.33
N ARG A 209 -27.03 83.67 -12.92
CA ARG A 209 -27.56 84.70 -12.01
C ARG A 209 -28.44 85.65 -12.83
N HIS A 210 -29.74 85.69 -12.58
CA HIS A 210 -30.57 86.88 -12.68
C HIS A 210 -31.72 86.79 -11.68
#